data_AF-X1GP30-F1
#
_entry.id   AF-X1GP30-F1
#
_cell.length_a   1.000
_cell.length_b   1.000
_cell.length_c   1.000
_cell.angle_alpha   90.00
_cell.angle_beta   90.00
_cell.angle_gamma   90.00
#
_symmetry.space_group_name_H-M   'P 1'
#
loop_
_entity.id
_entity.type
_entity.pdbx_description
1 polymer ?
#
loop_
_entity_poly.entity_id
_entity_poly.type
_entity_poly.pdbx_seq_one_letter_code
_entity_poly.pdbx_strand_id
1 'polypeptide(L)'
;ANDYFLNILAGNGFDRARNRADFDEASKDWTLLAQNIVYADVDGNIAIRPTGKVPIRDDSKIPLGHLGNGTLPYNGSNGEGEWIGYIPFEDLPNSLNPNQKYLASANQIVAGPEYNSYFLQNEYADGYRARRINELLMNAADGSISIESMKTIQNDVNSTAARAFIPELIEVIYDYYGPMPPTKINNVLTVLESWQFVMDKEEAAPTIYRKWRDYFQDFTFNDEKETYNFTARTRIVVLEYLMKENESSHWFDNVSTPLKIETRNETMILALDATIDWLESFYGSDNPSTWRWGDLHQLYFSSLTRLDPLSKGPYEADGEGYTINPARVNIDNGVGIARGGASERLILDFSNLNNSLSVIPSGQRGLSNSKHYSDQLEQLFLQGKYHYQYFTNTLYNFPTSSIESQLFFFPTGG
;
A
#
# COMPACT_ATOMS: atom_id res chain seq x y z
N ALA A 1 30.62 6.64 -5.51
CA ALA A 1 31.26 5.32 -5.27
C ALA A 1 31.35 4.94 -3.79
N ASN A 2 31.03 5.83 -2.83
CA ASN A 2 31.12 5.56 -1.38
C ASN A 2 29.78 5.28 -0.68
N ASP A 3 28.63 5.55 -1.30
CA ASP A 3 27.36 5.52 -0.55
C ASP A 3 26.88 4.09 -0.23
N TYR A 4 27.20 3.09 -1.06
CA TYR A 4 26.89 1.67 -0.74
C TYR A 4 27.63 1.17 0.51
N PHE A 5 28.89 1.59 0.69
CA PHE A 5 29.67 1.23 1.86
C PHE A 5 29.08 1.84 3.13
N LEU A 6 28.60 3.08 3.08
CA LEU A 6 27.93 3.72 4.22
C LEU A 6 26.67 2.95 4.65
N ASN A 7 25.86 2.45 3.70
CA ASN A 7 24.68 1.65 4.06
C ASN A 7 25.07 0.30 4.69
N ILE A 8 26.20 -0.30 4.28
CA ILE A 8 26.75 -1.50 4.95
C ILE A 8 27.21 -1.18 6.38
N LEU A 9 27.85 -0.02 6.59
CA LEU A 9 28.22 0.45 7.93
C LEU A 9 27.00 0.68 8.80
N ALA A 10 25.97 1.35 8.27
CA ALA A 10 24.70 1.57 8.95
C ALA A 10 24.06 0.23 9.36
N GLY A 11 23.98 -0.73 8.43
CA GLY A 11 23.48 -2.08 8.72
C GLY A 11 24.26 -2.77 9.85
N ASN A 12 25.60 -2.73 9.81
CA ASN A 12 26.41 -3.27 10.89
C ASN A 12 26.22 -2.54 12.23
N GLY A 13 25.98 -1.23 12.17
CA GLY A 13 25.65 -0.41 13.34
C GLY A 13 24.32 -0.82 13.95
N PHE A 14 23.29 -1.04 13.13
CA PHE A 14 21.98 -1.52 13.58
C PHE A 14 22.07 -2.88 14.27
N ASP A 15 22.83 -3.83 13.70
CA ASP A 15 23.03 -5.17 14.28
C ASP A 15 23.71 -5.13 15.67
N ARG A 16 24.38 -4.02 16.00
CA ARG A 16 25.15 -3.85 17.23
C ARG A 16 24.55 -2.82 18.19
N ALA A 17 23.52 -2.10 17.77
CA ALA A 17 22.90 -1.06 18.55
C ALA A 17 22.31 -1.64 19.84
N ARG A 18 22.58 -1.01 20.98
CA ARG A 18 22.07 -1.46 22.29
C ARG A 18 20.97 -0.57 22.84
N ASN A 19 20.75 0.57 22.22
CA ASN A 19 19.81 1.59 22.62
C ASN A 19 19.56 2.54 21.44
N ARG A 20 18.67 3.51 21.67
CA ARG A 20 18.28 4.49 20.65
C ARG A 20 19.45 5.34 20.15
N ALA A 21 20.38 5.73 21.01
CA ALA A 21 21.49 6.60 20.62
C ALA A 21 22.44 5.88 19.64
N ASP A 22 22.75 4.61 19.89
CA ASP A 22 23.55 3.79 18.97
C ASP A 22 22.83 3.64 17.61
N PHE A 23 21.51 3.47 17.64
CA PHE A 23 20.68 3.35 16.44
C PHE A 23 20.64 4.64 15.62
N ASP A 24 20.52 5.80 16.27
CA ASP A 24 20.56 7.11 15.61
C ASP A 24 21.94 7.37 15.00
N GLU A 25 23.02 7.00 15.70
CA GLU A 25 24.38 7.13 15.17
C GLU A 25 24.57 6.29 13.90
N ALA A 26 24.15 5.02 13.92
CA ALA A 26 24.20 4.16 12.74
C ALA A 26 23.32 4.67 11.58
N SER A 27 22.17 5.28 11.91
CA SER A 27 21.22 5.79 10.91
C SER A 27 21.79 6.94 10.06
N LYS A 28 22.79 7.68 10.57
CA LYS A 28 23.46 8.76 9.83
C LYS A 28 24.16 8.26 8.56
N ASP A 29 24.62 7.01 8.57
CA ASP A 29 25.30 6.39 7.44
C ASP A 29 24.31 5.76 6.42
N TRP A 30 23.01 5.68 6.75
CA TRP A 30 21.98 5.21 5.83
C TRP A 30 21.62 6.30 4.80
N THR A 31 22.45 6.40 3.76
CA THR A 31 22.44 7.51 2.80
C THR A 31 21.77 7.18 1.46
N LEU A 32 21.51 5.90 1.19
CA LEU A 32 20.85 5.44 -0.04
C LEU A 32 19.49 4.85 0.28
N LEU A 33 18.61 4.76 -0.73
CA LEU A 33 17.27 4.18 -0.62
C LEU A 33 16.49 4.79 0.55
N ALA A 34 15.90 5.96 0.31
CA ALA A 34 15.09 6.63 1.31
C ALA A 34 13.98 5.69 1.83
N GLN A 35 14.03 5.38 3.12
CA GLN A 35 13.07 4.52 3.80
C GLN A 35 12.63 5.16 5.12
N ASN A 36 11.43 4.81 5.58
CA ASN A 36 11.06 5.08 6.96
C ASN A 36 11.63 3.96 7.82
N ILE A 37 12.69 4.26 8.56
CA ILE A 37 13.27 3.32 9.51
C ILE A 37 12.50 3.45 10.83
N VAL A 38 12.01 2.33 11.32
CA VAL A 38 11.34 2.19 12.62
C VAL A 38 12.27 1.54 13.63
N TYR A 39 12.15 1.94 14.90
CA TYR A 39 12.91 1.43 16.02
C TYR A 39 11.96 1.05 17.15
N ALA A 40 12.26 -0.05 17.84
CA ALA A 40 11.68 -0.41 19.11
C ALA A 40 12.70 -1.16 19.97
N ASP A 41 12.56 -1.10 21.30
CA ASP A 41 13.41 -1.84 22.24
C ASP A 41 12.67 -2.45 23.44
N VAL A 42 13.41 -3.23 24.23
CA VAL A 42 12.92 -3.93 25.42
C VAL A 42 12.58 -2.98 26.59
N ASP A 43 13.03 -1.73 26.53
CA ASP A 43 12.69 -0.69 27.51
C ASP A 43 11.38 0.02 27.16
N GLY A 44 10.74 -0.37 26.05
CA GLY A 44 9.46 0.16 25.60
C GLY A 44 9.56 1.45 24.78
N ASN A 45 10.76 1.80 24.31
CA ASN A 45 10.91 2.94 23.42
C ASN A 45 10.46 2.58 22.00
N ILE A 46 9.79 3.51 21.31
CA ILE A 46 9.47 3.42 19.89
C ILE A 46 9.87 4.71 19.18
N ALA A 47 10.37 4.58 17.95
CA ALA A 47 10.72 5.73 17.15
C ALA A 47 10.63 5.47 15.64
N ILE A 48 10.49 6.54 14.86
CA ILE A 48 10.49 6.50 13.40
C ILE A 48 11.18 7.73 12.83
N ARG A 49 11.90 7.55 11.73
CA ARG A 49 12.59 8.61 11.00
C ARG A 49 12.76 8.21 9.51
N PRO A 50 12.61 9.12 8.54
CA PRO A 50 13.02 8.88 7.18
C PRO A 50 14.55 8.93 7.06
N THR A 51 15.12 8.07 6.23
CA THR A 51 16.56 8.06 5.93
C THR A 51 16.83 8.47 4.49
N GLY A 52 18.12 8.52 4.13
CA GLY A 52 18.60 8.99 2.84
C GLY A 52 18.97 10.46 2.84
N LYS A 53 19.71 10.86 1.80
CA LYS A 53 20.12 12.26 1.59
C LYS A 53 19.05 13.01 0.78
N VAL A 54 18.49 14.06 1.38
CA VAL A 54 17.55 14.96 0.69
C VAL A 54 18.29 16.25 0.33
N PRO A 55 18.43 16.59 -0.97
CA PRO A 55 19.18 17.77 -1.39
C PRO A 55 18.41 19.07 -1.10
N ILE A 56 19.15 20.07 -0.61
CA ILE A 56 18.68 21.46 -0.56
C ILE A 56 19.02 22.09 -1.91
N ARG A 57 18.02 22.67 -2.57
CA ARG A 57 18.14 23.23 -3.91
C ARG A 57 18.19 24.75 -3.86
N ASP A 58 19.06 25.34 -4.65
CA ASP A 58 19.01 26.76 -4.97
C ASP A 58 18.01 27.00 -6.10
N ASP A 59 16.82 27.41 -5.69
CA ASP A 59 15.71 27.70 -6.59
C ASP A 59 15.65 29.18 -7.02
N SER A 60 16.68 29.98 -6.73
CA SER A 60 16.69 31.42 -7.03
C SER A 60 16.65 31.77 -8.53
N LYS A 61 16.97 30.81 -9.41
CA LYS A 61 17.04 31.00 -10.86
C LYS A 61 15.92 30.32 -11.65
N ILE A 62 14.98 29.65 -10.97
CA ILE A 62 13.92 28.92 -11.66
C ILE A 62 12.95 29.89 -12.36
N PRO A 63 12.38 29.51 -13.50
CA PRO A 63 11.38 30.33 -14.18
C PRO A 63 10.06 30.40 -13.38
N LEU A 64 9.26 31.42 -13.68
CA LEU A 64 7.92 31.56 -13.12
C LEU A 64 7.08 30.30 -13.41
N GLY A 65 6.43 29.77 -12.37
CA GLY A 65 5.61 28.55 -12.46
C GLY A 65 6.36 27.25 -12.19
N HIS A 66 7.69 27.28 -12.06
CA HIS A 66 8.45 26.14 -11.56
C HIS A 66 8.28 26.00 -10.04
N LEU A 67 8.07 24.77 -9.54
CA LEU A 67 7.70 24.52 -8.14
C LEU A 67 8.87 24.54 -7.14
N GLY A 68 10.11 24.53 -7.62
CA GLY A 68 11.31 24.64 -6.77
C GLY A 68 11.45 23.49 -5.76
N ASN A 69 11.16 22.26 -6.20
CA ASN A 69 11.09 21.12 -5.29
C ASN A 69 11.51 19.79 -5.95
N GLY A 70 12.12 19.86 -7.15
CA GLY A 70 12.53 18.69 -7.92
C GLY A 70 11.40 17.88 -8.55
N THR A 71 10.16 18.37 -8.52
CA THR A 71 9.03 17.75 -9.25
C THR A 71 9.17 17.90 -10.76
N LEU A 72 9.66 19.06 -11.21
CA LEU A 72 9.88 19.36 -12.62
C LEU A 72 11.39 19.33 -12.92
N PRO A 73 11.77 18.95 -14.16
CA PRO A 73 13.17 19.03 -14.58
C PRO A 73 13.70 20.46 -14.50
N TYR A 74 14.89 20.59 -13.93
CA TYR A 74 15.64 21.85 -13.90
C TYR A 74 16.49 22.05 -15.16
N ASN A 75 16.69 23.30 -15.59
CA ASN A 75 17.73 23.61 -16.56
C ASN A 75 19.09 23.80 -15.86
N GLY A 76 19.80 22.69 -15.65
CA GLY A 76 21.12 22.71 -14.99
C GLY A 76 22.17 23.57 -15.70
N SER A 77 22.06 23.83 -17.01
CA SER A 77 22.99 24.73 -17.71
C SER A 77 22.88 26.20 -17.29
N ASN A 78 21.73 26.58 -16.72
CA ASN A 78 21.45 27.91 -16.17
C ASN A 78 21.70 27.96 -14.64
N GLY A 79 22.13 26.85 -14.05
CA GLY A 79 22.31 26.69 -12.61
C GLY A 79 20.98 26.71 -11.84
N GLU A 80 19.89 26.24 -12.44
CA GLU A 80 18.61 26.08 -11.76
C GLU A 80 18.63 24.82 -10.88
N GLY A 81 18.15 24.92 -9.65
CA GLY A 81 18.00 23.77 -8.76
C GLY A 81 19.33 23.14 -8.33
N GLU A 82 20.44 23.90 -8.39
CA GLU A 82 21.76 23.47 -7.94
C GLU A 82 21.70 22.98 -6.50
N TRP A 83 22.37 21.87 -6.21
CA TRP A 83 22.38 21.32 -4.86
C TRP A 83 23.40 22.08 -4.02
N ILE A 84 22.93 22.89 -3.08
CA ILE A 84 23.77 23.68 -2.19
C ILE A 84 24.08 22.97 -0.86
N GLY A 85 23.57 21.74 -0.72
CA GLY A 85 23.80 20.89 0.43
C GLY A 85 22.75 19.79 0.53
N TYR A 86 22.71 19.14 1.68
CA TYR A 86 21.68 18.18 2.06
C TYR A 86 21.06 18.63 3.37
N ILE A 87 19.79 18.28 3.58
CA ILE A 87 19.13 18.49 4.87
C ILE A 87 20.00 17.81 5.96
N PRO A 88 20.42 18.53 7.02
CA PRO A 88 21.13 17.93 8.13
C PRO A 88 20.33 16.79 8.76
N PHE A 89 21.01 15.75 9.25
CA PHE A 89 20.32 14.58 9.81
C PHE A 89 19.41 14.97 10.99
N GLU A 90 19.85 15.92 11.80
CA GLU A 90 19.17 16.45 12.97
C GLU A 90 17.90 17.21 12.61
N ASP A 91 17.83 17.75 11.39
CA ASP A 91 16.68 18.50 10.88
C ASP A 91 15.66 17.59 10.17
N LEU A 92 15.99 16.32 9.87
CA LEU A 92 15.01 15.38 9.33
C LEU A 92 13.87 15.13 10.34
N PRO A 93 12.61 15.02 9.88
CA PRO A 93 11.49 14.81 10.76
C PRO A 93 11.65 13.48 11.49
N ASN A 94 11.39 13.46 12.79
CA ASN A 94 11.54 12.26 13.59
C ASN A 94 10.56 12.27 14.76
N SER A 95 10.21 11.09 15.24
CA SER A 95 9.35 10.93 16.41
C SER A 95 9.92 9.86 17.32
N LEU A 96 9.96 10.16 18.62
CA LEU A 96 10.37 9.25 19.69
C LEU A 96 9.30 9.28 20.78
N ASN A 97 8.77 8.11 21.15
CA ASN A 97 7.79 7.93 22.23
C ASN A 97 6.64 8.97 22.21
N PRO A 98 5.92 9.13 21.08
CA PRO A 98 4.88 10.14 20.97
C PRO A 98 3.76 9.91 21.99
N ASN A 99 3.05 10.98 22.36
CA ASN A 99 1.93 10.91 23.31
C ASN A 99 0.82 9.94 22.88
N GLN A 100 0.61 9.77 21.56
CA GLN A 100 -0.36 8.83 21.00
C GLN A 100 0.02 7.35 21.16
N LYS A 101 1.24 7.05 21.65
CA LYS A 101 1.74 5.70 22.00
C LYS A 101 1.93 4.69 20.85
N TYR A 102 1.74 5.10 19.60
CA TYR A 102 2.08 4.28 18.45
C TYR A 102 2.68 5.11 17.30
N LEU A 103 3.35 4.43 16.37
CA LEU A 103 3.90 4.97 15.14
C LEU A 103 3.48 4.09 13.97
N ALA A 104 3.12 4.69 12.84
CA ALA A 104 2.62 3.97 11.67
C ALA A 104 3.18 4.56 10.38
N SER A 105 3.68 3.69 9.49
CA SER A 105 4.11 4.06 8.16
C SER A 105 3.57 3.08 7.12
N ALA A 106 2.93 3.63 6.10
CA ALA A 106 2.34 2.94 4.97
C ALA A 106 2.55 3.79 3.69
N ASN A 107 3.75 4.38 3.56
CA ASN A 107 4.19 5.20 2.44
C ASN A 107 3.41 6.51 2.23
N GLN A 108 2.59 6.94 3.20
CA GLN A 108 1.97 8.25 3.20
C GLN A 108 3.00 9.38 3.37
N ILE A 109 2.54 10.63 3.33
CA ILE A 109 3.39 11.79 3.63
C ILE A 109 4.16 11.60 4.96
N VAL A 110 5.47 11.86 4.93
CA VAL A 110 6.38 11.51 6.05
C VAL A 110 6.25 12.44 7.25
N ALA A 111 5.90 13.70 7.02
CA ALA A 111 5.74 14.70 8.07
C ALA A 111 4.42 15.46 7.91
N GLY A 112 3.86 15.90 9.04
CA GLY A 112 2.67 16.74 9.07
C GLY A 112 2.96 18.18 8.61
N PRO A 113 1.92 19.01 8.45
CA PRO A 113 2.04 20.37 7.90
C PRO A 113 2.88 21.32 8.76
N GLU A 114 3.13 21.00 10.03
CA GLU A 114 3.99 21.78 10.92
C GLU A 114 5.48 21.69 10.54
N TYR A 115 5.89 20.63 9.83
CA TYR A 115 7.23 20.52 9.28
C TYR A 115 7.30 21.30 7.96
N ASN A 116 7.83 22.52 8.01
CA ASN A 116 7.86 23.43 6.87
C ASN A 116 9.26 23.99 6.54
N SER A 117 10.29 23.56 7.30
CA SER A 117 11.66 24.06 7.13
C SER A 117 12.31 23.57 5.84
N TYR A 118 11.92 22.39 5.35
CA TYR A 118 12.49 21.78 4.15
C TYR A 118 11.45 21.00 3.35
N PHE A 119 11.65 20.95 2.03
CA PHE A 119 10.87 20.07 1.16
C PHE A 119 11.45 18.64 1.17
N LEU A 120 10.61 17.64 1.43
CA LEU A 120 11.05 16.24 1.59
C LEU A 120 10.73 15.35 0.38
N GLN A 121 9.54 15.49 -0.19
CA GLN A 121 9.02 14.55 -1.17
C GLN A 121 7.84 15.13 -1.96
N ASN A 122 7.67 14.66 -3.20
CA ASN A 122 6.51 14.97 -4.02
C ASN A 122 5.56 13.75 -4.19
N GLU A 123 6.12 12.55 -4.33
CA GLU A 123 5.34 11.33 -4.49
C GLU A 123 5.23 10.55 -3.18
N TYR A 124 4.01 10.08 -2.89
CA TYR A 124 3.66 9.27 -1.73
C TYR A 124 2.35 8.54 -1.98
N ALA A 125 2.09 7.47 -1.23
CA ALA A 125 0.82 6.77 -1.31
C ALA A 125 -0.35 7.65 -0.85
N ASP A 126 -1.53 7.45 -1.43
CA ASP A 126 -2.77 8.23 -1.21
C ASP A 126 -3.28 8.26 0.26
N GLY A 127 -2.63 7.53 1.16
CA GLY A 127 -2.91 7.57 2.60
C GLY A 127 -4.04 6.66 3.07
N TYR A 128 -4.78 5.96 2.20
CA TYR A 128 -5.88 5.06 2.59
C TYR A 128 -5.43 3.98 3.59
N ARG A 129 -4.29 3.33 3.34
CA ARG A 129 -3.68 2.34 4.26
C ARG A 129 -3.30 2.97 5.59
N ALA A 130 -2.66 4.14 5.54
CA ALA A 130 -2.26 4.86 6.75
C ALA A 130 -3.47 5.25 7.61
N ARG A 131 -4.56 5.74 6.99
CA ARG A 131 -5.82 6.04 7.69
C ARG A 131 -6.40 4.78 8.35
N ARG A 132 -6.42 3.64 7.65
CA ARG A 132 -6.89 2.37 8.22
C ARG A 132 -6.05 1.89 9.40
N ILE A 133 -4.73 1.96 9.28
CA ILE A 133 -3.81 1.58 10.38
C ILE A 133 -4.05 2.47 11.60
N ASN A 134 -4.12 3.79 11.40
CA ASN A 134 -4.38 4.72 12.49
C ASN A 134 -5.75 4.48 13.14
N GLU A 135 -6.80 4.25 12.36
CA GLU A 135 -8.13 3.92 12.87
C GLU A 135 -8.11 2.67 13.76
N LEU A 136 -7.45 1.59 13.31
CA LEU A 136 -7.36 0.34 14.07
C LEU A 136 -6.53 0.50 15.36
N LEU A 137 -5.44 1.25 15.31
CA LEU A 137 -4.57 1.48 16.47
C LEU A 137 -5.20 2.45 17.48
N MET A 138 -5.90 3.51 17.03
CA MET A 138 -6.62 4.45 17.89
C MET A 138 -7.81 3.78 18.60
N ASN A 139 -8.46 2.81 17.95
CA ASN A 139 -9.60 2.09 18.48
C ASN A 139 -9.23 0.82 19.27
N ALA A 140 -7.94 0.61 19.53
CA ALA A 140 -7.48 -0.51 20.34
C ALA A 140 -8.12 -0.43 21.75
N ALA A 141 -8.80 -1.49 22.17
CA ALA A 141 -9.35 -1.58 23.51
C ALA A 141 -8.23 -1.36 24.52
N ASP A 142 -8.46 -0.51 25.53
CA ASP A 142 -7.49 -0.10 26.57
C ASP A 142 -6.14 0.50 26.09
N GLY A 143 -5.99 0.75 24.79
CA GLY A 143 -4.76 1.27 24.20
C GLY A 143 -3.66 0.21 24.00
N SER A 144 -3.94 -1.08 24.22
CA SER A 144 -2.99 -2.17 23.99
C SER A 144 -3.24 -2.92 22.68
N ILE A 145 -2.17 -3.42 22.08
CA ILE A 145 -2.20 -4.21 20.85
C ILE A 145 -1.54 -5.56 21.12
N SER A 146 -2.32 -6.63 20.99
CA SER A 146 -1.82 -8.00 21.12
C SER A 146 -1.18 -8.50 19.81
N ILE A 147 -0.46 -9.63 19.88
CA ILE A 147 0.03 -10.32 18.67
C ILE A 147 -1.12 -10.71 17.74
N GLU A 148 -2.25 -11.20 18.29
CA GLU A 148 -3.42 -11.55 17.47
C GLU A 148 -4.03 -10.30 16.80
N SER A 149 -4.08 -9.17 17.52
CA SER A 149 -4.49 -7.88 16.95
C SER A 149 -3.58 -7.47 15.78
N MET A 150 -2.25 -7.65 15.90
CA MET A 150 -1.31 -7.36 14.82
C MET A 150 -1.49 -8.27 13.60
N LYS A 151 -1.81 -9.55 13.79
CA LYS A 151 -2.16 -10.46 12.69
C LYS A 151 -3.39 -9.96 11.95
N THR A 152 -4.44 -9.58 12.69
CA THR A 152 -5.66 -9.02 12.10
C THR A 152 -5.35 -7.74 11.32
N ILE A 153 -4.57 -6.81 11.88
CA ILE A 153 -4.16 -5.57 11.20
C ILE A 153 -3.39 -5.88 9.91
N GLN A 154 -2.39 -6.77 9.95
CA GLN A 154 -1.58 -7.11 8.77
C GLN A 154 -2.38 -7.79 7.65
N ASN A 155 -3.50 -8.44 7.98
CA ASN A 155 -4.39 -9.11 7.02
C ASN A 155 -5.67 -8.30 6.73
N ASP A 156 -5.79 -7.06 7.24
CA ASP A 156 -6.99 -6.24 7.05
C ASP A 156 -7.17 -5.85 5.58
N VAL A 157 -8.34 -6.22 5.05
CA VAL A 157 -8.78 -5.94 3.67
C VAL A 157 -9.98 -4.99 3.63
N ASN A 158 -10.23 -4.24 4.70
CA ASN A 158 -11.26 -3.21 4.69
C ASN A 158 -10.75 -1.97 3.94
N SER A 159 -11.46 -1.57 2.88
CA SER A 159 -11.02 -0.49 2.00
C SER A 159 -11.51 0.87 2.50
N THR A 160 -10.58 1.65 3.07
CA THR A 160 -10.81 3.08 3.32
C THR A 160 -11.05 3.86 2.03
N ALA A 161 -10.57 3.37 0.88
CA ALA A 161 -10.91 3.95 -0.41
C ALA A 161 -12.38 3.67 -0.75
N ALA A 162 -12.88 2.45 -0.58
CA ALA A 162 -14.29 2.15 -0.83
C ALA A 162 -15.24 2.97 0.04
N ARG A 163 -14.91 3.10 1.34
CA ARG A 163 -15.63 3.96 2.30
C ARG A 163 -15.71 5.41 1.88
N ALA A 164 -14.72 5.90 1.13
CA ALA A 164 -14.73 7.27 0.66
C ALA A 164 -15.65 7.51 -0.55
N PHE A 165 -15.97 6.48 -1.32
CA PHE A 165 -16.65 6.62 -2.62
C PHE A 165 -18.06 6.03 -2.65
N ILE A 166 -18.28 4.85 -2.08
CA ILE A 166 -19.57 4.15 -2.22
C ILE A 166 -20.72 4.89 -1.56
N PRO A 167 -20.58 5.53 -0.38
CA PRO A 167 -21.68 6.32 0.18
C PRO A 167 -22.17 7.43 -0.76
N GLU A 168 -21.25 8.14 -1.43
CA GLU A 168 -21.58 9.18 -2.42
C GLU A 168 -22.34 8.59 -3.62
N LEU A 169 -21.90 7.42 -4.11
CA LEU A 169 -22.61 6.74 -5.20
C LEU A 169 -24.03 6.34 -4.81
N ILE A 170 -24.22 5.82 -3.59
CA ILE A 170 -25.55 5.45 -3.09
C ILE A 170 -26.46 6.67 -3.03
N GLU A 171 -25.98 7.80 -2.50
CA GLU A 171 -26.75 9.06 -2.48
C GLU A 171 -27.11 9.52 -3.90
N VAL A 172 -26.16 9.50 -4.84
CA VAL A 172 -26.39 9.87 -6.24
C VAL A 172 -27.41 8.96 -6.93
N ILE A 173 -27.40 7.65 -6.65
CA ILE A 173 -28.40 6.71 -7.17
C ILE A 173 -29.81 7.10 -6.70
N TYR A 174 -29.97 7.41 -5.41
CA TYR A 174 -31.26 7.82 -4.85
C TYR A 174 -31.72 9.18 -5.39
N ASP A 175 -30.82 10.14 -5.55
CA ASP A 175 -31.15 11.45 -6.13
C ASP A 175 -31.57 11.34 -7.60
N TYR A 176 -30.91 10.47 -8.36
CA TYR A 176 -31.16 10.32 -9.80
C TYR A 176 -32.42 9.50 -10.10
N TYR A 177 -32.62 8.37 -9.41
CA TYR A 177 -33.73 7.44 -9.69
C TYR A 177 -34.89 7.52 -8.69
N GLY A 178 -34.71 8.22 -7.57
CA GLY A 178 -35.67 8.22 -6.46
C GLY A 178 -35.60 6.94 -5.61
N PRO A 179 -36.57 6.75 -4.69
CA PRO A 179 -36.56 5.64 -3.73
C PRO A 179 -36.85 4.26 -4.34
N MET A 180 -37.16 4.19 -5.64
CA MET A 180 -37.43 2.94 -6.36
C MET A 180 -36.67 2.91 -7.69
N PRO A 181 -35.36 2.66 -7.69
CA PRO A 181 -34.56 2.58 -8.91
C PRO A 181 -35.00 1.43 -9.83
N PRO A 182 -34.65 1.47 -11.13
CA PRO A 182 -34.83 0.34 -12.04
C PRO A 182 -34.23 -0.95 -11.47
N THR A 183 -34.85 -2.11 -11.73
CA THR A 183 -34.43 -3.41 -11.14
C THR A 183 -32.93 -3.69 -11.30
N LYS A 184 -32.35 -3.38 -12.46
CA LYS A 184 -30.91 -3.53 -12.74
C LYS A 184 -30.05 -2.73 -11.75
N ILE A 185 -30.41 -1.47 -11.50
CA ILE A 185 -29.74 -0.60 -10.52
C ILE A 185 -30.01 -1.08 -9.10
N ASN A 186 -31.26 -1.41 -8.78
CA ASN A 186 -31.66 -1.82 -7.43
C ASN A 186 -30.94 -3.10 -6.95
N ASN A 187 -30.69 -4.06 -7.85
CA ASN A 187 -29.93 -5.27 -7.52
C ASN A 187 -28.50 -4.96 -7.07
N VAL A 188 -27.84 -4.01 -7.74
CA VAL A 188 -26.48 -3.57 -7.40
C VAL A 188 -26.48 -2.69 -6.16
N LEU A 189 -27.45 -1.77 -6.05
CA LEU A 189 -27.62 -0.91 -4.88
C LEU A 189 -27.76 -1.75 -3.59
N THR A 190 -28.58 -2.80 -3.61
CA THR A 190 -28.77 -3.70 -2.45
C THR A 190 -27.44 -4.34 -2.00
N VAL A 191 -26.60 -4.74 -2.95
CA VAL A 191 -25.27 -5.31 -2.65
C VAL A 191 -24.38 -4.24 -2.00
N LEU A 192 -24.34 -3.03 -2.57
CA LEU A 192 -23.51 -1.94 -2.06
C LEU A 192 -23.95 -1.44 -0.67
N GLU A 193 -25.25 -1.36 -0.39
CA GLU A 193 -25.79 -0.92 0.90
C GLU A 193 -25.47 -1.89 2.05
N SER A 194 -25.45 -3.19 1.76
CA SER A 194 -25.12 -4.22 2.75
C SER A 194 -23.61 -4.33 3.01
N TRP A 195 -22.80 -3.84 2.08
CA TRP A 195 -21.36 -4.06 2.08
C TRP A 195 -20.66 -3.29 3.20
N GLN A 196 -19.83 -3.99 3.97
CA GLN A 196 -19.00 -3.40 5.03
C GLN A 196 -17.61 -3.00 4.53
N PHE A 197 -17.46 -2.79 3.22
CA PHE A 197 -16.22 -2.35 2.56
C PHE A 197 -15.05 -3.33 2.69
N VAL A 198 -15.33 -4.59 3.03
CA VAL A 198 -14.35 -5.67 3.08
C VAL A 198 -14.12 -6.17 1.65
N MET A 199 -12.89 -6.09 1.16
CA MET A 199 -12.52 -6.57 -0.19
C MET A 199 -12.38 -8.10 -0.19
N ASP A 200 -13.42 -8.82 0.25
CA ASP A 200 -13.47 -10.27 0.31
C ASP A 200 -13.62 -10.86 -1.11
N LYS A 201 -12.79 -11.86 -1.44
CA LYS A 201 -12.81 -12.52 -2.74
C LYS A 201 -14.13 -13.24 -3.05
N GLU A 202 -14.93 -13.60 -2.04
CA GLU A 202 -16.20 -14.28 -2.23
C GLU A 202 -17.38 -13.31 -2.47
N GLU A 203 -17.17 -12.02 -2.23
CA GLU A 203 -18.22 -11.01 -2.33
C GLU A 203 -18.30 -10.35 -3.72
N ALA A 204 -19.49 -9.85 -4.04
CA ALA A 204 -19.77 -9.10 -5.27
C ALA A 204 -19.54 -7.60 -5.16
N ALA A 205 -19.74 -7.02 -3.98
CA ALA A 205 -19.55 -5.59 -3.78
C ALA A 205 -18.14 -5.09 -4.18
N PRO A 206 -17.04 -5.83 -3.91
CA PRO A 206 -15.71 -5.41 -4.36
C PRO A 206 -15.57 -5.33 -5.90
N THR A 207 -16.22 -6.21 -6.67
CA THR A 207 -16.17 -6.15 -8.15
C THR A 207 -16.86 -4.90 -8.67
N ILE A 208 -18.05 -4.62 -8.13
CA ILE A 208 -18.87 -3.46 -8.47
C ILE A 208 -18.09 -2.20 -8.14
N TYR A 209 -17.64 -2.04 -6.89
CA TYR A 209 -16.86 -0.88 -6.47
C TYR A 209 -15.61 -0.68 -7.33
N ARG A 210 -14.81 -1.73 -7.49
CA ARG A 210 -13.51 -1.63 -8.17
C ARG A 210 -13.68 -1.20 -9.61
N LYS A 211 -14.66 -1.78 -10.33
CA LYS A 211 -14.91 -1.49 -11.75
C LYS A 211 -15.61 -0.15 -11.94
N TRP A 212 -16.57 0.18 -11.07
CA TRP A 212 -17.22 1.50 -11.07
C TRP A 212 -16.22 2.61 -10.82
N ARG A 213 -15.33 2.47 -9.83
CA ARG A 213 -14.28 3.47 -9.59
C ARG A 213 -13.37 3.65 -10.80
N ASP A 214 -13.07 2.56 -11.52
CA ASP A 214 -12.28 2.61 -12.74
C ASP A 214 -12.99 3.40 -13.84
N TYR A 215 -14.27 3.09 -14.12
CA TYR A 215 -15.02 3.84 -15.13
C TYR A 215 -15.26 5.28 -14.72
N PHE A 216 -15.59 5.54 -13.45
CA PHE A 216 -15.77 6.90 -12.96
C PHE A 216 -14.50 7.72 -13.13
N GLN A 217 -13.35 7.14 -12.78
CA GLN A 217 -12.06 7.76 -13.01
C GLN A 217 -11.80 8.02 -14.50
N ASP A 218 -12.06 7.04 -15.35
CA ASP A 218 -11.76 7.14 -16.77
C ASP A 218 -12.67 8.16 -17.46
N PHE A 219 -13.96 8.18 -17.12
CA PHE A 219 -14.93 9.15 -17.66
C PHE A 219 -14.75 10.58 -17.11
N THR A 220 -13.96 10.77 -16.04
CA THR A 220 -13.63 12.09 -15.48
C THR A 220 -12.32 12.68 -16.05
N PHE A 221 -11.49 11.89 -16.73
CA PHE A 221 -10.15 12.40 -17.08
C PHE A 221 -9.65 11.99 -18.47
N ASN A 222 -10.25 10.99 -19.11
CA ASN A 222 -9.65 10.43 -20.32
C ASN A 222 -9.90 11.28 -21.56
N ASP A 223 -10.98 12.06 -21.61
CA ASP A 223 -11.33 12.88 -22.75
C ASP A 223 -10.40 14.10 -22.92
N GLU A 224 -9.78 14.61 -21.84
CA GLU A 224 -8.79 15.68 -21.95
C GLU A 224 -7.33 15.20 -21.98
N LYS A 225 -7.07 13.89 -21.93
CA LYS A 225 -5.70 13.33 -22.01
C LYS A 225 -4.95 13.79 -23.25
N GLU A 226 -5.61 13.82 -24.40
CA GLU A 226 -5.01 14.30 -25.65
C GLU A 226 -4.71 15.80 -25.58
N THR A 227 -5.65 16.58 -25.07
CA THR A 227 -5.53 18.04 -24.88
C THR A 227 -4.34 18.42 -24.01
N TYR A 228 -4.14 17.70 -22.91
CA TYR A 228 -3.07 17.95 -21.95
C TYR A 228 -1.81 17.09 -22.16
N ASN A 229 -1.81 16.22 -23.18
CA ASN A 229 -0.71 15.32 -23.54
C ASN A 229 -0.17 14.50 -22.36
N PHE A 230 -1.05 13.90 -21.55
CA PHE A 230 -0.66 12.98 -20.48
C PHE A 230 -1.25 11.59 -20.69
N THR A 231 -0.46 10.57 -20.35
CA THR A 231 -0.84 9.15 -20.53
C THR A 231 -1.08 8.43 -19.20
N ALA A 232 -0.60 9.00 -18.09
CA ALA A 232 -0.77 8.43 -16.78
C ALA A 232 -2.24 8.48 -16.34
N ARG A 233 -2.68 7.44 -15.64
CA ARG A 233 -3.97 7.49 -14.95
C ARG A 233 -3.84 8.41 -13.75
N THR A 234 -4.79 9.33 -13.60
CA THR A 234 -4.86 10.23 -12.44
C THR A 234 -4.92 9.43 -11.14
N ARG A 235 -4.45 9.97 -10.02
CA ARG A 235 -4.54 9.30 -8.72
C ARG A 235 -5.97 9.37 -8.18
N ILE A 236 -6.45 8.30 -7.52
CA ILE A 236 -7.84 8.28 -7.03
C ILE A 236 -8.09 9.29 -5.93
N VAL A 237 -7.06 9.76 -5.21
CA VAL A 237 -7.24 10.82 -4.20
C VAL A 237 -7.62 12.16 -4.83
N VAL A 238 -7.21 12.42 -6.07
CA VAL A 238 -7.66 13.59 -6.84
C VAL A 238 -9.13 13.42 -7.22
N LEU A 239 -9.51 12.23 -7.68
CA LEU A 239 -10.91 11.91 -7.96
C LEU A 239 -11.78 12.03 -6.70
N GLU A 240 -11.30 11.55 -5.55
CA GLU A 240 -11.99 11.68 -4.25
C GLU A 240 -12.20 13.16 -3.91
N TYR A 241 -11.16 13.99 -4.04
CA TYR A 241 -11.25 15.43 -3.79
C TYR A 241 -12.25 16.11 -4.72
N LEU A 242 -12.19 15.86 -6.04
CA LEU A 242 -13.15 16.45 -6.98
C LEU A 242 -14.58 15.99 -6.68
N MET A 243 -14.75 14.72 -6.36
CA MET A 243 -16.07 14.14 -6.06
C MET A 243 -16.70 14.75 -4.81
N LYS A 244 -15.93 15.12 -3.78
CA LYS A 244 -16.47 15.59 -2.48
C LYS A 244 -16.40 17.09 -2.29
N GLU A 245 -15.34 17.72 -2.78
CA GLU A 245 -14.98 19.10 -2.43
C GLU A 245 -15.08 20.04 -3.63
N ASN A 246 -15.22 19.51 -4.85
CA ASN A 246 -15.31 20.31 -6.07
C ASN A 246 -16.26 19.66 -7.10
N GLU A 247 -17.51 19.46 -6.71
CA GLU A 247 -18.52 18.76 -7.52
C GLU A 247 -18.80 19.43 -8.87
N SER A 248 -18.53 20.73 -9.00
CA SER A 248 -18.65 21.50 -10.25
C SER A 248 -17.37 21.55 -11.08
N SER A 249 -16.43 20.63 -10.84
CA SER A 249 -15.18 20.60 -11.59
C SER A 249 -15.43 20.41 -13.08
N HIS A 250 -14.67 21.12 -13.91
CA HIS A 250 -14.74 20.97 -15.36
C HIS A 250 -14.30 19.58 -15.83
N TRP A 251 -13.56 18.83 -15.02
CA TRP A 251 -13.13 17.46 -15.35
C TRP A 251 -14.31 16.47 -15.45
N PHE A 252 -15.50 16.82 -14.94
CA PHE A 252 -16.68 15.97 -15.14
C PHE A 252 -17.39 16.22 -16.47
N ASP A 253 -17.05 17.32 -17.17
CA ASP A 253 -17.63 17.66 -18.46
C ASP A 253 -16.90 16.88 -19.56
N ASN A 254 -17.63 16.09 -20.34
CA ASN A 254 -17.01 15.37 -21.44
C ASN A 254 -16.84 16.30 -22.63
N VAL A 255 -15.60 16.68 -22.93
CA VAL A 255 -15.31 17.66 -24.00
C VAL A 255 -15.68 17.17 -25.41
N SER A 256 -15.98 15.88 -25.56
CA SER A 256 -16.45 15.28 -26.81
C SER A 256 -17.96 15.43 -27.04
N THR A 257 -18.73 15.92 -26.06
CA THR A 257 -20.18 16.13 -26.12
C THR A 257 -20.54 17.62 -26.12
N PRO A 258 -20.24 18.40 -27.17
CA PRO A 258 -20.30 19.87 -27.16
C PRO A 258 -21.70 20.50 -26.96
N LEU A 259 -22.76 19.68 -26.90
CA LEU A 259 -24.14 20.11 -26.69
C LEU A 259 -24.65 19.83 -25.27
N LYS A 260 -23.82 19.23 -24.42
CA LYS A 260 -24.13 18.90 -23.04
C LYS A 260 -22.93 19.24 -22.18
N ILE A 261 -23.18 19.67 -20.95
CA ILE A 261 -22.15 19.72 -19.91
C ILE A 261 -22.53 18.67 -18.90
N GLU A 262 -21.78 17.58 -18.86
CA GLU A 262 -21.98 16.53 -17.87
C GLU A 262 -21.59 16.99 -16.46
N THR A 263 -22.35 16.53 -15.48
CA THR A 263 -22.08 16.78 -14.06
C THR A 263 -21.36 15.59 -13.41
N ARG A 264 -20.80 15.80 -12.20
CA ARG A 264 -20.29 14.72 -11.34
C ARG A 264 -21.27 13.55 -11.25
N ASN A 265 -22.52 13.85 -10.88
CA ASN A 265 -23.54 12.83 -10.63
C ASN A 265 -23.90 12.07 -11.91
N GLU A 266 -24.05 12.76 -13.04
CA GLU A 266 -24.28 12.10 -14.33
C GLU A 266 -23.11 11.20 -14.74
N THR A 267 -21.87 11.63 -14.49
CA THR A 267 -20.67 10.82 -14.76
C THR A 267 -20.62 9.58 -13.86
N MET A 268 -21.01 9.70 -12.59
CA MET A 268 -21.10 8.58 -11.65
C MET A 268 -22.17 7.55 -12.06
N ILE A 269 -23.33 8.01 -12.54
CA ILE A 269 -24.40 7.14 -13.06
C ILE A 269 -23.97 6.48 -14.38
N LEU A 270 -23.35 7.22 -15.29
CA LEU A 270 -22.80 6.67 -16.54
C LEU A 270 -21.76 5.58 -16.26
N ALA A 271 -20.88 5.80 -15.29
CA ALA A 271 -19.91 4.81 -14.84
C ALA A 271 -20.57 3.58 -14.21
N LEU A 272 -21.68 3.74 -13.49
CA LEU A 272 -22.44 2.64 -12.92
C LEU A 272 -23.07 1.78 -14.02
N ASP A 273 -23.75 2.40 -14.99
CA ASP A 273 -24.34 1.68 -16.12
C ASP A 273 -23.27 0.86 -16.89
N ALA A 274 -22.15 1.50 -17.22
CA ALA A 274 -21.02 0.83 -17.87
C ALA A 274 -20.43 -0.31 -17.03
N THR A 275 -20.41 -0.16 -15.71
CA THR A 275 -19.95 -1.20 -14.77
C THR A 275 -20.85 -2.42 -14.80
N ILE A 276 -22.16 -2.21 -14.73
CA ILE A 276 -23.13 -3.30 -14.70
C ILE A 276 -23.07 -4.04 -16.04
N ASP A 277 -23.08 -3.34 -17.17
CA ASP A 277 -22.95 -3.96 -18.50
C ASP A 277 -21.67 -4.80 -18.62
N TRP A 278 -20.56 -4.28 -18.10
CA TRP A 278 -19.29 -5.01 -18.12
C TRP A 278 -19.31 -6.26 -17.24
N LEU A 279 -19.88 -6.18 -16.03
CA LEU A 279 -19.97 -7.31 -15.10
C LEU A 279 -20.95 -8.37 -15.63
N GLU A 280 -22.10 -7.96 -16.15
CA GLU A 280 -23.07 -8.86 -16.79
C GLU A 280 -22.43 -9.64 -17.95
N SER A 281 -21.65 -8.95 -18.78
CA SER A 281 -20.92 -9.55 -19.90
C SER A 281 -19.81 -10.49 -19.43
N PHE A 282 -19.02 -10.08 -18.44
CA PHE A 282 -17.90 -10.87 -17.92
C PHE A 282 -18.36 -12.17 -17.25
N TYR A 283 -19.39 -12.09 -16.39
CA TYR A 283 -19.92 -13.25 -15.66
C TYR A 283 -20.99 -14.01 -16.42
N GLY A 284 -21.53 -13.47 -17.52
CA GLY A 284 -22.64 -14.05 -18.26
C GLY A 284 -23.94 -14.12 -17.44
N SER A 285 -24.14 -13.18 -16.51
CA SER A 285 -25.22 -13.21 -15.50
C SER A 285 -25.58 -11.80 -15.04
N ASP A 286 -26.89 -11.50 -15.00
CA ASP A 286 -27.48 -10.26 -14.46
C ASP A 286 -27.71 -10.30 -12.94
N ASN A 287 -27.32 -11.39 -12.30
CA ASN A 287 -27.44 -11.60 -10.86
C ASN A 287 -26.11 -11.26 -10.16
N PRO A 288 -26.04 -10.15 -9.38
CA PRO A 288 -24.81 -9.74 -8.70
C PRO A 288 -24.24 -10.78 -7.74
N SER A 289 -25.06 -11.68 -7.16
CA SER A 289 -24.56 -12.72 -6.25
C SER A 289 -23.59 -13.72 -6.89
N THR A 290 -23.46 -13.70 -8.23
CA THR A 290 -22.52 -14.53 -8.98
C THR A 290 -21.18 -13.84 -9.27
N TRP A 291 -21.05 -12.55 -9.00
CA TRP A 291 -19.90 -11.73 -9.41
C TRP A 291 -18.77 -11.76 -8.38
N ARG A 292 -18.10 -12.90 -8.18
CA ARG A 292 -17.09 -13.04 -7.11
C ARG A 292 -15.82 -12.24 -7.38
N TRP A 293 -15.35 -11.46 -6.41
CA TRP A 293 -14.10 -10.71 -6.53
C TRP A 293 -12.88 -11.57 -6.88
N GLY A 294 -12.78 -12.78 -6.34
CA GLY A 294 -11.71 -13.73 -6.60
C GLY A 294 -11.59 -14.17 -8.06
N ASP A 295 -12.70 -14.14 -8.82
CA ASP A 295 -12.70 -14.47 -10.25
C ASP A 295 -11.94 -13.41 -11.07
N LEU A 296 -11.98 -12.15 -10.60
CA LEU A 296 -11.26 -11.02 -11.21
C LEU A 296 -9.90 -10.74 -10.60
N HIS A 297 -9.70 -11.08 -9.33
CA HIS A 297 -8.53 -10.69 -8.56
C HIS A 297 -7.73 -11.90 -8.07
N GLN A 298 -6.60 -12.10 -8.75
CA GLN A 298 -5.78 -13.28 -8.53
C GLN A 298 -4.33 -12.93 -8.16
N LEU A 299 -3.70 -13.79 -7.38
CA LEU A 299 -2.27 -13.75 -7.07
C LEU A 299 -1.55 -14.80 -7.91
N TYR A 300 -0.46 -14.39 -8.57
CA TYR A 300 0.42 -15.31 -9.29
C TYR A 300 1.87 -15.01 -8.93
N PHE A 301 2.54 -16.01 -8.38
CA PHE A 301 3.94 -15.94 -7.98
C PHE A 301 4.79 -16.59 -9.08
N SER A 302 5.15 -15.79 -10.08
CA SER A 302 5.95 -16.26 -11.21
C SER A 302 7.37 -16.60 -10.78
N SER A 303 7.90 -17.74 -11.24
CA SER A 303 9.32 -18.04 -11.11
C SER A 303 10.18 -17.07 -11.92
N LEU A 304 11.42 -16.81 -11.49
CA LEU A 304 12.38 -15.98 -12.23
C LEU A 304 12.63 -16.52 -13.66
N THR A 305 12.56 -17.85 -13.82
CA THR A 305 12.70 -18.54 -15.10
C THR A 305 11.43 -18.51 -15.96
N ARG A 306 10.29 -18.03 -15.41
CA ARG A 306 8.96 -18.03 -16.04
C ARG A 306 8.48 -19.42 -16.49
N LEU A 307 8.93 -20.45 -15.79
CA LEU A 307 8.48 -21.82 -16.00
C LEU A 307 7.28 -22.08 -15.09
N ASP A 308 6.14 -22.44 -15.66
CA ASP A 308 4.90 -22.71 -14.91
C ASP A 308 5.06 -23.77 -13.82
N PRO A 309 5.82 -24.88 -14.01
CA PRO A 309 6.05 -25.86 -12.93
C PRO A 309 6.75 -25.30 -11.69
N LEU A 310 7.42 -24.15 -11.83
CA LEU A 310 8.14 -23.46 -10.76
C LEU A 310 7.37 -22.25 -10.22
N SER A 311 6.32 -21.81 -10.92
CA SER A 311 5.45 -20.73 -10.49
C SER A 311 4.34 -21.27 -9.57
N LYS A 312 3.69 -20.38 -8.83
CA LYS A 312 2.57 -20.73 -7.94
C LYS A 312 1.35 -19.86 -8.23
N GLY A 313 0.18 -20.48 -8.23
CA GLY A 313 -1.10 -19.86 -8.57
C GLY A 313 -1.54 -20.11 -10.01
N PRO A 314 -2.54 -19.38 -10.51
CA PRO A 314 -3.21 -18.27 -9.82
C PRO A 314 -4.01 -18.71 -8.59
N TYR A 315 -4.11 -17.81 -7.60
CA TYR A 315 -4.97 -17.97 -6.43
C TYR A 315 -5.94 -16.80 -6.34
N GLU A 316 -7.22 -17.07 -6.15
CA GLU A 316 -8.20 -16.03 -5.81
C GLU A 316 -7.79 -15.33 -4.50
N ALA A 317 -7.89 -14.01 -4.44
CA ALA A 317 -7.41 -13.25 -3.30
C ALA A 317 -8.27 -12.07 -2.89
N ASP A 318 -8.22 -11.82 -1.58
CA ASP A 318 -8.83 -10.66 -0.95
C ASP A 318 -7.99 -9.40 -1.17
N GLY A 319 -8.54 -8.25 -0.78
CA GLY A 319 -7.84 -6.98 -0.76
C GLY A 319 -7.82 -6.25 -2.10
N GLU A 320 -7.15 -5.11 -2.09
CA GLU A 320 -6.80 -4.34 -3.28
C GLU A 320 -5.51 -3.52 -3.03
N GLY A 321 -5.17 -2.58 -3.92
CA GLY A 321 -3.98 -1.73 -3.75
C GLY A 321 -4.03 -0.75 -2.57
N TYR A 322 -5.20 -0.54 -1.97
CA TYR A 322 -5.46 0.47 -0.93
C TYR A 322 -5.78 -0.11 0.45
N THR A 323 -5.89 -1.44 0.57
CA THR A 323 -6.06 -2.16 1.84
C THR A 323 -4.73 -2.40 2.55
N ILE A 324 -4.74 -2.66 3.87
CA ILE A 324 -3.49 -2.86 4.63
C ILE A 324 -2.73 -4.07 4.09
N ASN A 325 -3.42 -5.20 3.89
CA ASN A 325 -2.92 -6.33 3.11
C ASN A 325 -3.02 -5.95 1.63
N PRO A 326 -1.95 -5.47 0.99
CA PRO A 326 -2.05 -4.81 -0.30
C PRO A 326 -1.95 -5.85 -1.41
N ALA A 327 -2.86 -5.77 -2.37
CA ALA A 327 -2.87 -6.61 -3.57
C ALA A 327 -3.33 -5.76 -4.75
N ARG A 328 -2.42 -4.97 -5.32
CA ARG A 328 -2.78 -4.03 -6.39
C ARG A 328 -2.98 -4.76 -7.71
N VAL A 329 -4.15 -4.58 -8.32
CA VAL A 329 -4.54 -5.19 -9.59
C VAL A 329 -5.08 -4.18 -10.61
N ASN A 330 -4.85 -4.48 -11.89
CA ASN A 330 -5.55 -3.88 -13.03
C ASN A 330 -6.56 -4.91 -13.57
N ILE A 331 -7.82 -4.50 -13.72
CA ILE A 331 -8.94 -5.33 -14.22
C ILE A 331 -9.61 -4.72 -15.46
N ASP A 332 -8.91 -3.81 -16.17
CA ASP A 332 -9.49 -3.08 -17.29
C ASP A 332 -9.90 -4.07 -18.41
N ASN A 333 -9.11 -5.12 -18.61
CA ASN A 333 -9.26 -6.14 -19.64
C ASN A 333 -9.70 -7.51 -19.11
N GLY A 334 -10.36 -7.59 -17.96
CA GLY A 334 -10.85 -8.85 -17.36
C GLY A 334 -10.05 -9.27 -16.14
N VAL A 335 -9.74 -10.57 -16.03
CA VAL A 335 -9.02 -11.14 -14.89
C VAL A 335 -7.65 -10.46 -14.73
N GLY A 336 -7.40 -9.97 -13.53
CA GLY A 336 -6.18 -9.27 -13.17
C GLY A 336 -5.30 -10.09 -12.22
N ILE A 337 -3.99 -10.03 -12.46
CA ILE A 337 -2.98 -10.56 -11.55
C ILE A 337 -2.41 -9.43 -10.70
N ALA A 338 -2.50 -9.54 -9.37
CA ALA A 338 -1.91 -8.57 -8.47
C ALA A 338 -0.39 -8.52 -8.64
N ARG A 339 0.17 -7.32 -8.77
CA ARG A 339 1.60 -7.12 -9.11
C ARG A 339 2.49 -6.75 -7.91
N GLY A 340 1.94 -6.77 -6.71
CA GLY A 340 2.65 -6.44 -5.50
C GLY A 340 1.85 -6.83 -4.26
N GLY A 341 2.54 -6.93 -3.14
CA GLY A 341 1.99 -7.29 -1.83
C GLY A 341 3.08 -7.45 -0.80
N ALA A 342 2.74 -8.03 0.35
CA ALA A 342 3.73 -8.29 1.40
C ALA A 342 4.76 -9.33 0.95
N SER A 343 6.04 -8.96 0.95
CA SER A 343 7.16 -9.90 0.75
C SER A 343 7.54 -10.65 2.02
N GLU A 344 7.09 -10.14 3.16
CA GLU A 344 7.19 -10.73 4.49
C GLU A 344 6.13 -10.07 5.38
N ARG A 345 5.62 -10.80 6.36
CA ARG A 345 4.91 -10.22 7.50
C ARG A 345 5.66 -10.62 8.76
N LEU A 346 6.01 -9.66 9.61
CA LEU A 346 6.78 -9.85 10.83
C LEU A 346 6.06 -9.21 12.01
N ILE A 347 6.03 -9.90 13.15
CA ILE A 347 5.54 -9.39 14.43
C ILE A 347 6.62 -9.70 15.47
N LEU A 348 7.17 -8.66 16.11
CA LEU A 348 8.18 -8.80 17.15
C LEU A 348 7.55 -8.55 18.53
N ASP A 349 7.74 -9.48 19.45
CA ASP A 349 7.34 -9.35 20.84
C ASP A 349 8.58 -8.99 21.68
N PHE A 350 8.76 -7.71 21.99
CA PHE A 350 9.90 -7.25 22.77
C PHE A 350 9.86 -7.67 24.25
N SER A 351 8.71 -8.15 24.76
CA SER A 351 8.64 -8.75 26.10
C SER A 351 9.20 -10.17 26.12
N ASN A 352 9.13 -10.87 24.98
CA ASN A 352 9.72 -12.19 24.77
C ASN A 352 9.93 -12.45 23.27
N LEU A 353 11.14 -12.19 22.76
CA LEU A 353 11.39 -12.28 21.32
C LEU A 353 11.18 -13.68 20.74
N ASN A 354 11.23 -14.75 21.54
CA ASN A 354 10.92 -16.11 21.07
C ASN A 354 9.43 -16.35 20.79
N ASN A 355 8.56 -15.40 21.16
CA ASN A 355 7.15 -15.38 20.82
C ASN A 355 6.87 -14.59 19.52
N SER A 356 7.91 -14.05 18.88
CA SER A 356 7.79 -13.34 17.61
C SER A 356 7.37 -14.27 16.49
N LEU A 357 6.72 -13.70 15.46
CA LEU A 357 6.11 -14.46 14.37
C LEU A 357 6.51 -13.88 13.02
N SER A 358 6.70 -14.74 12.02
CA SER A 358 6.94 -14.33 10.64
C SER A 358 6.23 -15.25 9.65
N VAL A 359 6.10 -14.77 8.41
CA VAL A 359 5.71 -15.57 7.26
C VAL A 359 6.15 -14.87 5.97
N ILE A 360 6.57 -15.66 4.98
CA ILE A 360 6.90 -15.19 3.63
C ILE A 360 5.98 -15.82 2.59
N PRO A 361 5.72 -15.16 1.43
CA PRO A 361 4.86 -15.68 0.36
C PRO A 361 5.56 -16.76 -0.49
N SER A 362 6.34 -17.63 0.13
CA SER A 362 7.11 -18.69 -0.52
C SER A 362 7.56 -19.74 0.51
N GLY A 363 8.84 -20.02 0.58
CA GLY A 363 9.52 -20.87 1.54
C GLY A 363 11.00 -20.50 1.58
N GLN A 364 11.70 -20.90 2.62
CA GLN A 364 13.06 -20.41 2.90
C GLN A 364 14.10 -20.83 1.83
N ARG A 365 13.84 -21.89 1.05
CA ARG A 365 14.79 -22.42 0.07
C ARG A 365 14.38 -22.12 -1.36
N GLY A 366 15.25 -21.47 -2.14
CA GLY A 366 15.05 -21.26 -3.57
C GLY A 366 15.22 -22.49 -4.48
N LEU A 367 15.30 -23.71 -3.94
CA LEU A 367 15.44 -24.96 -4.71
C LEU A 367 14.07 -25.60 -4.90
N SER A 368 13.62 -25.77 -6.14
CA SER A 368 12.25 -26.23 -6.45
C SER A 368 11.90 -27.63 -6.00
N ASN A 369 12.89 -28.49 -5.81
CA ASN A 369 12.71 -29.85 -5.26
C ASN A 369 12.75 -29.89 -3.72
N SER A 370 12.97 -28.75 -3.06
CA SER A 370 12.92 -28.64 -1.60
C SER A 370 11.47 -28.58 -1.14
N LYS A 371 11.14 -29.28 -0.06
CA LYS A 371 9.84 -29.09 0.62
C LYS A 371 9.67 -27.64 1.10
N HIS A 372 10.76 -26.94 1.39
CA HIS A 372 10.78 -25.53 1.80
C HIS A 372 10.83 -24.52 0.63
N TYR A 373 10.41 -24.92 -0.57
CA TYR A 373 10.34 -24.01 -1.71
C TYR A 373 9.16 -23.04 -1.62
N SER A 374 8.01 -23.56 -1.17
CA SER A 374 6.76 -22.82 -1.10
C SER A 374 5.85 -23.30 0.04
N ASP A 375 6.43 -23.91 1.09
CA ASP A 375 5.68 -24.49 2.21
C ASP A 375 4.93 -23.46 3.06
N GLN A 376 5.42 -22.22 3.11
CA GLN A 376 4.72 -21.16 3.82
C GLN A 376 3.59 -20.53 2.99
N LEU A 377 3.69 -20.54 1.66
CA LEU A 377 2.76 -19.82 0.79
C LEU A 377 1.30 -20.25 1.01
N GLU A 378 0.97 -21.50 0.67
CA GLU A 378 -0.43 -21.96 0.63
C GLU A 378 -0.99 -22.23 2.03
N GLN A 379 -0.16 -22.77 2.93
CA GLN A 379 -0.60 -23.20 4.27
C GLN A 379 -0.63 -22.07 5.28
N LEU A 380 0.23 -21.05 5.11
CA LEU A 380 0.38 -19.95 6.06
C LEU A 380 0.01 -18.60 5.44
N PHE A 381 0.79 -18.14 4.46
CA PHE A 381 0.71 -16.77 3.95
C PHE A 381 -0.67 -16.43 3.36
N LEU A 382 -1.20 -17.30 2.49
CA LEU A 382 -2.52 -17.15 1.88
C LEU A 382 -3.67 -17.33 2.88
N GLN A 383 -3.40 -17.95 4.03
CA GLN A 383 -4.39 -18.19 5.09
C GLN A 383 -4.32 -17.12 6.20
N GLY A 384 -3.47 -16.11 6.06
CA GLY A 384 -3.21 -15.11 7.11
C GLY A 384 -2.58 -15.70 8.37
N LYS A 385 -1.90 -16.85 8.27
CA LYS A 385 -1.23 -17.54 9.39
C LYS A 385 0.28 -17.30 9.34
N TYR A 386 0.92 -17.63 10.46
CA TYR A 386 2.33 -17.34 10.74
C TYR A 386 3.01 -18.55 11.38
N HIS A 387 4.34 -18.56 11.37
CA HIS A 387 5.15 -19.46 12.20
C HIS A 387 5.99 -18.65 13.19
N TYR A 388 6.54 -19.30 14.21
CA TYR A 388 7.45 -18.66 15.15
C TYR A 388 8.75 -18.24 14.46
N GLN A 389 9.17 -17.00 14.71
CA GLN A 389 10.47 -16.44 14.39
C GLN A 389 11.29 -16.43 15.68
N TYR A 390 12.15 -17.42 15.85
CA TYR A 390 12.94 -17.54 17.07
C TYR A 390 14.14 -16.58 17.06
N PHE A 391 14.29 -15.80 18.12
CA PHE A 391 15.45 -14.95 18.37
C PHE A 391 16.19 -15.50 19.57
N THR A 392 17.19 -16.32 19.29
CA THR A 392 18.03 -16.93 20.33
C THR A 392 19.50 -16.68 20.06
N ASN A 393 20.23 -16.36 21.13
CA ASN A 393 21.67 -16.14 21.09
C ASN A 393 22.47 -17.44 21.26
N THR A 394 21.81 -18.57 21.57
CA THR A 394 22.46 -19.87 21.71
C THR A 394 21.60 -21.01 21.16
N LEU A 395 22.23 -22.08 20.67
CA LEU A 395 21.54 -23.27 20.19
C LEU A 395 20.69 -23.95 21.28
N TYR A 396 21.12 -23.88 22.55
CA TYR A 396 20.44 -24.53 23.68
C TYR A 396 19.06 -23.96 23.98
N ASN A 397 18.83 -22.71 23.61
CA ASN A 397 17.55 -22.02 23.79
C ASN A 397 16.63 -22.21 22.57
N PHE A 398 17.11 -22.84 21.49
CA PHE A 398 16.28 -23.17 20.34
C PHE A 398 15.48 -24.45 20.62
N PRO A 399 14.16 -24.51 20.33
CA PRO A 399 13.36 -25.71 20.59
C PRO A 399 13.87 -26.90 19.77
N THR A 400 14.35 -27.95 20.45
CA THR A 400 14.95 -29.12 19.78
C THR A 400 13.98 -29.84 18.86
N SER A 401 12.68 -29.84 19.19
CA SER A 401 11.61 -30.37 18.33
C SER A 401 11.41 -29.59 17.03
N SER A 402 11.92 -28.36 16.94
CA SER A 402 11.89 -27.53 15.73
C SER A 402 13.16 -27.66 14.87
N ILE A 403 14.16 -28.43 15.30
CA ILE A 403 15.40 -28.64 14.54
C ILE A 403 15.16 -29.74 13.50
N GLU A 404 15.18 -29.37 12.23
CA GLU A 404 15.09 -30.32 11.11
C GLU A 404 16.46 -30.88 10.71
N SER A 405 17.51 -30.06 10.74
CA SER A 405 18.86 -30.46 10.34
C SER A 405 19.93 -29.61 11.04
N GLN A 406 21.15 -30.15 11.15
CA GLN A 406 22.31 -29.46 11.72
C GLN A 406 23.51 -29.61 10.76
N LEU A 407 24.20 -28.50 10.51
CA LEU A 407 25.41 -28.46 9.70
C LEU A 407 26.56 -27.92 10.55
N PHE A 408 27.66 -28.66 10.62
CA PHE A 408 28.87 -28.27 11.35
C PHE A 408 29.95 -27.88 10.34
N PHE A 409 30.37 -26.60 10.36
CA PHE A 409 31.42 -26.08 9.49
C PHE A 409 32.74 -26.08 10.25
N PHE A 410 33.66 -26.97 9.87
CA PHE A 410 35.01 -27.02 10.42
C PHE A 410 35.96 -26.28 9.48
N PRO A 411 36.66 -25.23 9.93
CA PRO A 411 37.67 -24.58 9.10
C PRO A 411 38.80 -25.57 8.83
N THR A 412 39.22 -25.68 7.56
CA THR A 412 40.39 -26.47 7.20
C THR A 412 41.66 -25.74 7.65
N GLY A 413 42.37 -26.28 8.64
CA GLY A 413 43.69 -25.78 9.08
C GLY A 413 43.80 -25.26 10.52
N GLY A 414 42.86 -25.61 11.40
CA GLY A 414 42.91 -25.30 12.85
C GLY A 414 43.12 -26.51 13.71
#